data_AF-A0A821PI45-F1
#
_entry.id   AF-A0A821PI45-F1
#
_cell.length_a   1.000
_cell.length_b   1.000
_cell.length_c   1.000
_cell.angle_alpha   90.00
_cell.angle_beta   90.00
_cell.angle_gamma   90.00
#
_symmetry.space_group_name_H-M   'P 1'
#
loop_
_entity.id
_entity.type
_entity.pdbx_description
1 polymer ?
#
loop_
_entity_poly.entity_id
_entity_poly.type
_entity_poly.pdbx_seq_one_letter_code
_entity_poly.pdbx_strand_id
1 'polypeptide(L)'
;MAFCRNSFAIRKTKPRKAVSRSPLKLPADELARELGPQYQTIDVRVGNQKLAYDISQGDWMADGIVSTVVSAREIGKLEKKKRELEDDNNVLRTKLDILLEMLAEVTAEHELRKS
;
A
#
# COMPACT_ATOMS: atom_id res chain seq x y z
N MET A 1 64.18 22.14 25.57
CA MET A 1 62.72 22.36 25.76
C MET A 1 62.35 23.70 25.11
N ALA A 2 61.54 23.69 24.05
CA ALA A 2 60.18 24.28 23.99
C ALA A 2 60.15 25.80 23.71
N PHE A 3 59.34 26.42 22.84
CA PHE A 3 58.30 26.01 21.87
C PHE A 3 57.94 27.25 20.99
N CYS A 4 57.33 27.02 19.83
CA CYS A 4 57.03 28.00 18.75
C CYS A 4 56.17 29.23 19.12
N ARG A 5 56.42 30.35 18.41
CA ARG A 5 55.76 31.68 18.49
C ARG A 5 54.73 31.84 17.36
N ASN A 6 53.45 32.12 17.67
CA ASN A 6 52.36 32.25 16.69
C ASN A 6 52.01 33.73 16.39
N SER A 7 52.32 34.22 15.19
CA SER A 7 52.13 35.63 14.73
C SER A 7 50.95 35.85 13.75
N PHE A 8 50.13 34.83 13.48
CA PHE A 8 48.96 34.91 12.57
C PHE A 8 47.62 34.96 13.33
N ALA A 9 47.58 35.63 14.48
CA ALA A 9 46.38 35.60 15.31
C ALA A 9 45.31 36.58 14.80
N ILE A 10 44.40 36.08 13.96
CA ILE A 10 43.12 36.75 13.62
C ILE A 10 42.37 36.99 14.93
N ARG A 11 42.01 38.25 15.22
CA ARG A 11 41.25 38.59 16.43
C ARG A 11 39.86 37.93 16.34
N LYS A 12 39.60 36.97 17.23
CA LYS A 12 38.38 36.16 17.19
C LYS A 12 37.16 37.03 17.51
N THR A 13 36.25 37.14 16.54
CA THR A 13 34.90 37.64 16.80
C THR A 13 34.19 36.65 17.71
N LYS A 14 33.41 37.16 18.68
CA LYS A 14 32.72 36.28 19.63
C LYS A 14 31.80 35.34 18.84
N PRO A 15 31.87 34.02 19.07
CA PRO A 15 31.05 33.06 18.35
C PRO A 15 29.58 33.41 18.53
N ARG A 16 28.84 33.51 17.42
CA ARG A 16 27.42 33.82 17.42
C ARG A 16 26.69 32.64 18.06
N LYS A 17 26.28 32.79 19.33
CA LYS A 17 25.57 31.77 20.11
C LYS A 17 24.09 31.65 19.71
N ALA A 18 23.80 31.54 18.42
CA ALA A 18 22.47 31.15 18.01
C ALA A 18 22.42 29.62 18.01
N VAL A 19 21.67 29.06 18.95
CA VAL A 19 21.38 27.62 18.97
C VAL A 19 20.53 27.33 17.75
N SER A 20 20.92 26.33 16.95
CA SER A 20 20.15 25.91 15.78
C SER A 20 18.76 25.47 16.22
N ARG A 21 17.72 26.23 15.88
CA ARG A 21 16.31 25.84 16.11
C ARG A 21 15.86 24.82 15.06
N SER A 22 16.57 23.70 14.99
CA SER A 22 16.13 22.55 14.20
C SER A 22 15.13 21.75 15.01
N PRO A 23 13.98 21.35 14.46
CA PRO A 23 12.96 20.58 15.18
C PRO A 23 13.50 19.31 15.84
N LEU A 24 14.52 18.70 15.23
CA LEU A 24 15.20 17.49 15.73
C LEU A 24 15.95 17.65 17.07
N LYS A 25 16.18 18.89 17.53
CA LYS A 25 16.93 19.19 18.77
C LYS A 25 16.08 19.83 19.85
N LEU A 26 14.77 19.97 19.62
CA LEU A 26 13.85 20.54 20.60
C LEU A 26 13.36 19.46 21.58
N PRO A 27 13.08 19.83 22.84
CA PRO A 27 12.45 18.92 23.79
C PRO A 27 11.00 18.60 23.36
N ALA A 28 10.49 17.45 23.78
CA ALA A 28 9.18 16.92 23.33
C ALA A 28 8.02 17.91 23.53
N ASP A 29 8.01 18.66 24.63
CA ASP A 29 6.96 19.64 24.92
C ASP A 29 6.96 20.83 23.95
N GLU A 30 8.16 21.32 23.61
CA GLU A 30 8.30 22.41 22.64
C GLU A 30 8.02 21.91 21.22
N LEU A 31 8.43 20.68 20.90
CA LEU A 31 8.16 20.04 19.62
C LEU A 31 6.66 19.79 19.40
N ALA A 32 5.95 19.31 20.42
CA ALA A 32 4.51 19.13 20.40
C ALA A 32 3.77 20.47 20.29
N ARG A 33 4.33 21.55 20.84
CA ARG A 33 3.77 22.90 20.66
C ARG A 33 4.00 23.44 19.25
N GLU A 34 5.16 23.18 18.66
CA GLU A 34 5.50 23.67 17.32
C GLU A 34 4.88 22.83 16.18
N LEU A 35 4.85 21.49 16.32
CA LEU A 35 4.35 20.55 15.31
C LEU A 35 2.94 20.02 15.61
N GLY A 36 2.42 20.27 16.81
CA GLY A 36 1.12 19.79 17.26
C GLY A 36 1.18 18.42 17.95
N PRO A 37 0.07 18.01 18.60
CA PRO A 37 0.01 16.82 19.45
C PRO A 37 0.13 15.47 18.72
N GLN A 38 0.07 15.46 17.38
CA GLN A 38 0.07 14.24 16.55
C GLN A 38 1.39 14.03 15.78
N TYR A 39 2.47 14.70 16.17
CA TYR A 39 3.74 14.66 15.43
C TYR A 39 4.39 13.26 15.35
N GLN A 40 3.95 12.30 16.17
CA GLN A 40 4.49 10.94 16.22
C GLN A 40 3.87 9.97 15.20
N THR A 41 2.78 10.36 14.55
CA THR A 41 2.07 9.50 13.59
C THR A 41 2.01 10.21 12.24
N ILE A 42 2.52 9.55 11.21
CA ILE A 42 2.45 10.06 9.84
C ILE A 42 1.33 9.33 9.12
N ASP A 43 0.22 10.02 8.94
CA ASP A 43 -0.88 9.52 8.13
C ASP A 43 -0.55 9.72 6.64
N VAL A 44 -0.39 8.62 5.92
CA VAL A 44 -0.20 8.60 4.48
C VAL A 44 -1.40 7.92 3.83
N ARG A 45 -2.03 8.63 2.90
CA ARG A 45 -3.10 8.07 2.08
C ARG A 45 -2.53 7.70 0.72
N VAL A 46 -2.46 6.39 0.44
CA VAL A 46 -2.08 5.88 -0.88
C VAL A 46 -3.33 5.34 -1.55
N GLY A 47 -3.93 6.15 -2.41
CA GLY A 47 -5.23 5.86 -2.99
C GLY A 47 -6.35 5.94 -1.94
N ASN A 48 -7.11 4.85 -1.77
CA ASN A 48 -8.21 4.77 -0.79
C ASN A 48 -7.80 4.10 0.52
N GLN A 49 -6.51 3.80 0.68
CA GLN A 49 -5.98 3.14 1.85
C GLN A 49 -5.34 4.18 2.74
N LYS A 50 -5.78 4.20 3.99
CA LYS A 50 -5.18 5.05 5.02
C LYS A 50 -4.12 4.21 5.73
N LEU A 51 -2.88 4.64 5.62
CA LEU A 51 -1.73 4.04 6.28
C LEU A 51 -1.26 5.04 7.33
N ALA A 52 -0.98 4.56 8.53
CA ALA A 52 -0.37 5.32 9.60
C ALA A 52 1.03 4.74 9.85
N TYR A 53 2.05 5.59 9.83
CA TYR A 53 3.39 5.23 10.27
C TYR A 53 3.59 5.69 11.70
N ASP A 54 3.87 4.75 12.61
CA ASP A 54 4.22 5.08 13.99
C ASP A 54 5.73 5.29 14.09
N ILE A 55 6.15 6.54 14.30
CA ILE A 55 7.57 6.93 14.36
C ILE A 55 8.26 6.34 15.59
N SER A 56 7.52 5.96 16.64
CA SER A 56 8.08 5.33 17.85
C SER A 56 8.43 3.84 17.65
N GLN A 57 7.62 3.12 16.85
CA GLN A 57 7.76 1.68 16.56
C GLN A 57 8.55 1.43 15.26
N GLY A 58 8.45 2.35 14.29
CA GLY A 58 9.14 2.28 13.02
C GLY A 58 8.41 1.51 11.91
N ASP A 59 7.10 1.24 12.07
CA ASP A 59 6.32 0.38 11.17
C ASP A 59 5.07 1.06 10.58
N TRP A 60 4.62 0.53 9.43
CA TRP A 60 3.40 0.96 8.73
C TRP A 60 2.19 0.11 9.15
N MET A 61 1.15 0.77 9.62
CA MET A 61 -0.13 0.16 9.98
C MET A 61 -1.21 0.63 9.03
N ALA A 62 -1.90 -0.31 8.38
CA ALA A 62 -3.12 0.01 7.63
C ALA A 62 -4.30 0.09 8.59
N ASP A 63 -5.01 1.22 8.55
CA ASP A 63 -6.16 1.46 9.41
C ASP A 63 -7.40 0.81 8.77
N GLY A 64 -7.58 -0.50 9.01
CA GLY A 64 -8.70 -1.28 8.51
C GLY A 64 -8.45 -2.79 8.48
N ILE A 65 -9.44 -3.58 8.92
CA ILE A 65 -9.43 -5.04 9.17
C ILE A 65 -9.02 -5.93 7.97
N VAL A 66 -8.84 -5.38 6.77
CA VAL A 66 -8.50 -6.18 5.59
C VAL A 66 -7.46 -5.44 4.76
N SER A 67 -6.46 -6.20 4.31
CA SER A 67 -5.54 -5.87 3.23
C SER A 67 -4.44 -4.88 3.57
N THR A 68 -3.22 -5.42 3.78
CA THR A 68 -2.01 -4.95 3.08
C THR A 68 -0.79 -5.87 3.31
N VAL A 69 -0.95 -7.20 3.18
CA VAL A 69 0.16 -8.07 2.74
C VAL A 69 -0.43 -9.29 2.01
N VAL A 70 -1.28 -9.08 0.99
CA VAL A 70 -1.51 -10.19 0.04
C VAL A 70 -0.25 -10.25 -0.81
N SER A 71 0.54 -11.30 -0.64
CA SER A 71 1.81 -11.42 -1.37
C SER A 71 1.51 -11.38 -2.87
N ALA A 72 2.34 -10.71 -3.67
CA ALA A 72 2.18 -10.68 -5.14
C ALA A 72 2.04 -12.09 -5.75
N ARG A 73 2.59 -13.10 -5.07
CA ARG A 73 2.44 -14.52 -5.38
C ARG A 73 1.02 -15.06 -5.19
N GLU A 74 0.33 -14.63 -4.14
CA GLU A 74 -1.07 -15.02 -3.90
C GLU A 74 -2.01 -14.35 -4.89
N ILE A 75 -1.76 -13.08 -5.24
CA ILE A 75 -2.50 -12.40 -6.32
C ILE A 75 -2.35 -13.17 -7.64
N GLY A 76 -1.12 -13.52 -8.02
CA GLY A 76 -0.88 -14.30 -9.25
C GLY A 76 -1.54 -15.68 -9.26
N LYS A 77 -1.63 -16.36 -8.10
CA LYS A 77 -2.37 -17.63 -7.98
C LYS A 77 -3.88 -17.43 -8.13
N LEU A 78 -4.42 -16.37 -7.53
CA LEU A 78 -5.84 -16.04 -7.61
C LEU A 78 -6.24 -15.66 -9.04
N GLU A 79 -5.42 -14.88 -9.75
CA GLU A 79 -5.64 -14.53 -11.16
C GLU A 79 -5.64 -15.76 -12.07
N LYS A 80 -4.70 -16.69 -11.87
CA LYS A 80 -4.66 -17.94 -12.64
C LYS A 80 -5.93 -18.76 -12.42
N LYS A 81 -6.33 -18.93 -11.17
CA LYS A 81 -7.54 -19.70 -10.81
C LYS A 81 -8.81 -19.03 -11.33
N LYS A 82 -8.87 -17.70 -11.33
CA LYS A 82 -9.97 -16.95 -11.95
C LYS A 82 -10.08 -17.24 -13.43
N ARG A 83 -8.96 -17.22 -14.17
CA ARG A 83 -8.93 -17.51 -15.61
C ARG A 83 -9.39 -18.93 -15.92
N GLU A 84 -8.89 -19.92 -15.18
CA GLU A 84 -9.31 -21.32 -15.32
C GLU A 84 -10.84 -21.46 -15.13
N LEU A 85 -11.41 -20.81 -14.11
CA LEU A 85 -12.84 -20.82 -13.87
C LEU A 85 -13.65 -20.11 -14.95
N GLU A 86 -13.12 -19.05 -15.56
CA GLU A 86 -13.77 -18.35 -16.68
C GLU A 86 -13.81 -19.23 -17.93
N ASP A 87 -12.71 -19.94 -18.24
CA ASP A 87 -12.64 -20.87 -19.36
C ASP A 87 -13.62 -22.04 -19.19
N ASP A 88 -13.66 -22.66 -18.00
CA ASP A 88 -14.61 -23.72 -17.67
C ASP A 88 -16.06 -23.24 -17.80
N ASN A 89 -16.36 -22.02 -17.32
CA ASN A 89 -17.70 -21.44 -17.44
C ASN A 89 -18.11 -21.26 -18.90
N ASN A 90 -17.20 -20.78 -19.75
CA ASN A 90 -17.46 -20.61 -21.18
C ASN A 90 -17.74 -21.96 -21.85
N VAL A 91 -16.96 -22.99 -21.56
CA VAL A 91 -17.19 -24.35 -22.09
C VAL A 91 -18.54 -24.91 -21.63
N LEU A 92 -18.90 -24.70 -20.36
CA LEU A 92 -20.19 -25.16 -19.82
C LEU A 92 -21.37 -24.45 -20.50
N ARG A 93 -21.26 -23.15 -20.78
CA ARG A 93 -22.30 -22.40 -21.52
C ARG A 93 -22.49 -22.94 -22.93
N THR A 94 -21.42 -23.13 -23.68
CA THR A 94 -21.52 -23.70 -25.04
C THR A 94 -22.15 -25.10 -25.04
N LYS A 95 -21.81 -25.94 -24.05
CA LYS A 95 -22.44 -27.26 -23.91
C LYS A 95 -23.94 -27.17 -23.62
N LEU A 96 -24.35 -26.22 -22.78
CA LEU A 96 -25.76 -25.97 -22.49
C LEU A 96 -26.51 -25.56 -23.76
N ASP A 97 -25.96 -24.64 -24.54
CA ASP A 97 -26.58 -24.14 -25.76
C ASP A 97 -26.80 -25.27 -26.78
N ILE A 98 -25.77 -26.10 -27.02
CA ILE A 98 -25.88 -27.27 -27.91
C ILE A 98 -26.94 -28.25 -27.41
N LEU A 99 -26.98 -28.54 -26.11
CA LEU A 99 -27.98 -29.46 -25.55
C LEU A 99 -29.40 -28.91 -25.70
N LEU A 100 -29.58 -27.59 -25.59
CA LEU A 100 -30.88 -26.95 -25.81
C LEU A 100 -31.30 -27.03 -27.28
N GLU A 101 -30.37 -26.83 -28.21
CA GLU A 101 -30.63 -27.00 -29.66
C GLU A 101 -31.03 -28.45 -29.97
N MET A 102 -30.29 -29.44 -29.46
CA MET A 102 -30.60 -30.86 -29.66
C MET A 102 -31.97 -31.24 -29.08
N LEU A 103 -32.31 -30.69 -27.90
CA LEU A 103 -33.61 -30.96 -27.27
C LEU A 103 -34.77 -30.32 -28.06
N ALA A 104 -34.55 -29.12 -28.60
CA ALA A 104 -35.52 -28.47 -29.47
C ALA A 104 -35.74 -29.27 -30.76
N GLU A 105 -34.67 -29.79 -31.38
CA GLU A 105 -34.74 -30.62 -32.58
C GLU A 105 -35.54 -31.92 -32.34
N VAL A 106 -35.20 -32.67 -31.27
CA VAL A 106 -35.91 -33.90 -30.90
C VAL A 106 -37.39 -33.63 -30.58
N THR A 107 -37.68 -32.50 -29.92
CA THR A 107 -39.06 -32.11 -29.62
C THR A 107 -39.83 -31.79 -30.89
N ALA A 108 -39.24 -31.05 -31.83
CA ALA A 108 -39.86 -30.74 -33.11
C ALA A 108 -40.13 -32.00 -33.95
N GLU A 109 -39.18 -32.93 -34.02
CA GLU A 109 -39.37 -34.21 -34.71
C GLU A 109 -40.48 -35.04 -34.09
N HIS A 110 -40.57 -35.06 -32.77
CA HIS A 110 -41.60 -35.81 -32.06
C HIS A 110 -43.01 -35.26 -32.33
N GLU A 111 -43.16 -33.94 -32.36
CA GLU A 111 -44.44 -33.31 -32.70
C GLU A 111 -44.80 -33.52 -34.18
N LEU A 112 -43.81 -33.51 -35.10
CA LEU A 112 -44.04 -33.87 -36.51
C LEU A 112 -44.48 -35.33 -36.69
N ARG A 113 -43.98 -36.26 -35.87
CA ARG A 113 -44.41 -37.68 -35.91
C ARG A 113 -45.80 -37.93 -35.35
N LYS A 114 -46.34 -37.02 -34.54
CA LYS A 114 -47.69 -37.09 -33.97
C LYS A 114 -48.77 -36.50 -34.90
N SER A 115 -48.38 -35.58 -35.78
CA SER A 115 -49.22 -35.01 -36.83
C SER A 115 -49.43 -35.98 -37.98
#